data_AF-A0A1G2YT62-F1
#
_entry.id   AF-A0A1G2YT62-F1
#
_cell.length_a   1.000
_cell.length_b   1.000
_cell.length_c   1.000
_cell.angle_alpha   90.00
_cell.angle_beta   90.00
_cell.angle_gamma   90.00
#
_symmetry.space_group_name_H-M   'P 1'
#
loop_
_entity.id
_entity.type
_entity.pdbx_description
1 polymer ?
#
loop_
_entity_poly.entity_id
_entity_poly.type
_entity_poly.pdbx_seq_one_letter_code
_entity_poly.pdbx_strand_id
1 'polypeptide(L)'
;MPAVSGLLRIDQAGAFEVLKSKNFVGHSSGKIRTELISVAGQIGTAQDLEWLNTLAETAETDVERQQAADAMMNIFQYCQTDVLIIWGQNLAAKAKSKNDEILFTKSRMLFEAAEKKAEAQQDANTLVSLRHRLADAYSDTMLYVPAAKYYGMLLQDVSDPNEKETLTARLLDVNIRGGQIESAKQLLTNVLLTGDIDENRQVAQVLDKYFSDNRGKERAAKILRSIASIEIAKPQNYPQWTLLIAKWRVMAANDAKAAEPNSLAVTDSNSAKAK
;
A
#
# COMPACT_ATOMS: atom_id res chain seq x y z
N MET A 1 31.93 13.98 -23.33
CA MET A 1 31.62 12.54 -23.23
C MET A 1 32.90 11.71 -23.09
N PRO A 2 33.77 11.48 -24.11
CA PRO A 2 34.92 10.57 -23.94
C PRO A 2 35.93 11.01 -22.86
N ALA A 3 36.17 12.32 -22.74
CA ALA A 3 37.10 12.86 -21.74
C ALA A 3 36.59 12.70 -20.29
N VAL A 4 35.27 12.82 -20.06
CA VAL A 4 34.66 12.64 -18.72
C VAL A 4 34.73 11.17 -18.31
N SER A 5 34.28 10.27 -19.18
CA SER A 5 34.35 8.82 -18.93
C SER A 5 35.79 8.32 -18.80
N GLY A 6 36.73 8.89 -19.58
CA GLY A 6 38.15 8.57 -19.45
C GLY A 6 38.73 9.00 -18.10
N LEU A 7 38.38 10.19 -17.62
CA LEU A 7 38.86 10.71 -16.34
C LEU A 7 38.33 9.88 -15.16
N LEU A 8 37.03 9.56 -15.17
CA LEU A 8 36.38 8.74 -14.14
C LEU A 8 36.93 7.31 -14.05
N ARG A 9 37.51 6.77 -15.14
CA ARG A 9 38.14 5.44 -15.17
C ARG A 9 39.54 5.39 -14.56
N ILE A 10 40.24 6.52 -14.48
CA ILE A 10 41.62 6.58 -13.98
C ILE A 10 41.62 6.79 -12.46
N ASP A 11 40.85 7.76 -11.97
CA ASP A 11 40.68 8.06 -10.55
C ASP A 11 39.22 8.48 -10.32
N GLN A 12 38.38 7.51 -10.01
CA GLN A 12 36.93 7.74 -9.92
C GLN A 12 36.57 8.78 -8.85
N ALA A 13 37.19 8.69 -7.67
CA ALA A 13 36.90 9.59 -6.55
C ALA A 13 37.42 11.00 -6.81
N GLY A 14 38.69 11.15 -7.19
CA GLY A 14 39.27 12.46 -7.48
C GLY A 14 38.61 13.13 -8.69
N ALA A 15 38.31 12.37 -9.75
CA ALA A 15 37.59 12.87 -10.92
C ALA A 15 36.17 13.32 -10.56
N PHE A 16 35.45 12.55 -9.73
CA PHE A 16 34.10 12.90 -9.33
C PHE A 16 34.07 14.23 -8.56
N GLU A 17 34.98 14.42 -7.59
CA GLU A 17 35.08 15.69 -6.85
C GLU A 17 35.42 16.87 -7.75
N VAL A 18 36.38 16.70 -8.68
CA VAL A 18 36.74 17.75 -9.66
C VAL A 18 35.57 18.09 -10.59
N LEU A 19 34.80 17.09 -11.03
CA LEU A 19 33.65 17.29 -11.90
C LEU A 19 32.50 17.99 -11.15
N LYS A 20 32.26 17.63 -9.87
CA LYS A 20 31.32 18.32 -8.99
C LYS A 20 31.72 19.78 -8.78
N SER A 21 32.99 20.05 -8.47
CA SER A 21 33.48 21.42 -8.23
C SER A 21 33.39 22.32 -9.47
N LYS A 22 33.38 21.72 -10.67
CA LYS A 22 33.16 22.41 -11.95
C LYS A 22 31.70 22.43 -12.39
N ASN A 23 30.76 22.08 -11.51
CA ASN A 23 29.32 22.06 -11.74
C ASN A 23 28.88 21.16 -12.91
N PHE A 24 29.57 20.04 -13.15
CA PHE A 24 29.15 19.08 -14.18
C PHE A 24 27.87 18.33 -13.79
N VAL A 25 27.45 18.39 -12.51
CA VAL A 25 26.17 17.82 -12.02
C VAL A 25 24.95 18.45 -12.69
N GLY A 26 25.03 19.72 -13.09
CA GLY A 26 24.00 20.45 -13.84
C GLY A 26 24.29 20.58 -15.34
N HIS A 27 25.17 19.75 -15.90
CA HIS A 27 25.61 19.89 -17.28
C HIS A 27 24.46 19.67 -18.28
N SER A 28 24.42 20.42 -19.39
CA SER A 28 23.35 20.35 -20.40
C SER A 28 23.20 18.96 -21.05
N SER A 29 24.30 18.25 -21.25
CA SER A 29 24.31 16.86 -21.72
C SER A 29 23.82 15.89 -20.65
N GLY A 30 22.61 15.34 -20.83
CA GLY A 30 22.06 14.30 -19.96
C GLY A 30 22.94 13.05 -19.82
N LYS A 31 23.70 12.67 -20.85
CA LYS A 31 24.66 11.56 -20.76
C LYS A 31 25.78 11.81 -19.74
N ILE A 32 26.24 13.05 -19.62
CA ILE A 32 27.24 13.42 -18.61
C ILE A 32 26.62 13.37 -17.20
N ARG A 33 25.38 13.85 -17.04
CA ARG A 33 24.67 13.78 -15.76
C ARG A 33 24.43 12.33 -15.34
N THR A 34 23.93 11.48 -16.23
CA THR A 34 23.78 10.03 -16.04
C THR A 34 25.07 9.35 -15.59
N GLU A 35 26.22 9.71 -16.16
CA GLU A 35 27.52 9.16 -15.74
C GLU A 35 27.85 9.58 -14.30
N LEU A 36 27.64 10.85 -13.96
CA LEU A 36 27.88 11.35 -12.59
C LEU A 36 26.92 10.75 -11.57
N ILE A 37 25.65 10.57 -11.92
CA ILE A 37 24.66 9.88 -11.09
C ILE A 37 25.11 8.45 -10.81
N SER A 38 25.58 7.73 -11.84
CA SER A 38 26.09 6.37 -11.71
C SER A 38 27.28 6.30 -10.74
N VAL A 39 28.23 7.22 -10.88
CA VAL A 39 29.39 7.31 -9.98
C VAL A 39 28.96 7.65 -8.56
N ALA A 40 28.04 8.59 -8.37
CA ALA A 40 27.49 8.91 -7.05
C ALA A 40 26.79 7.72 -6.40
N GLY A 41 26.08 6.89 -7.18
CA GLY A 41 25.49 5.66 -6.69
C GLY A 41 26.52 4.60 -6.28
N GLN A 42 27.78 4.72 -6.67
CA GLN A 42 28.85 3.77 -6.33
C GLN A 42 29.71 4.25 -5.16
N ILE A 43 30.08 5.53 -5.15
CA ILE A 43 31.06 6.11 -4.21
C ILE A 43 30.55 7.36 -3.48
N GLY A 44 29.32 7.78 -3.75
CA GLY A 44 28.75 9.00 -3.18
C GLY A 44 28.51 8.91 -1.67
N THR A 45 28.34 10.07 -1.07
CA THR A 45 28.14 10.25 0.36
C THR A 45 26.82 10.96 0.65
N ALA A 46 26.49 11.14 1.93
CA ALA A 46 25.29 11.88 2.32
C ALA A 46 25.24 13.32 1.77
N GLN A 47 26.38 13.94 1.47
CA GLN A 47 26.45 15.27 0.84
C GLN A 47 25.89 15.28 -0.59
N ASP A 48 25.89 14.12 -1.25
CA ASP A 48 25.40 13.97 -2.62
C ASP A 48 23.88 13.79 -2.68
N LEU A 49 23.21 13.53 -1.55
CA LEU A 49 21.78 13.24 -1.52
C LEU A 49 20.91 14.41 -2.00
N GLU A 50 21.27 15.65 -1.67
CA GLU A 50 20.42 16.81 -1.99
C GLU A 50 20.35 17.09 -3.50
N TRP A 51 21.47 16.98 -4.21
CA TRP A 51 21.47 17.17 -5.66
C TRP A 51 20.81 15.99 -6.39
N LEU A 52 21.02 14.75 -5.91
CA LEU A 52 20.34 13.58 -6.45
C LEU A 52 18.83 13.66 -6.24
N ASN A 53 18.37 14.14 -5.07
CA ASN A 53 16.96 14.38 -4.77
C ASN A 53 16.36 15.41 -5.74
N THR A 54 17.08 16.50 -5.97
CA THR A 54 16.68 17.52 -6.96
C THR A 54 16.50 16.89 -8.34
N LEU A 55 17.44 16.05 -8.79
CA LEU A 55 17.31 15.37 -10.08
C LEU A 55 16.18 14.34 -10.12
N ALA A 56 15.98 13.56 -9.05
CA ALA A 56 14.85 12.64 -8.94
C ALA A 56 13.50 13.35 -9.08
N GLU A 57 13.44 14.63 -8.69
CA GLU A 57 12.25 15.46 -8.80
C GLU A 57 12.10 16.20 -10.13
N THR A 58 13.19 16.72 -10.70
CA THR A 58 13.11 17.72 -11.77
C THR A 58 13.78 17.32 -13.07
N ALA A 59 14.44 16.15 -13.14
CA ALA A 59 15.08 15.73 -14.38
C ALA A 59 14.03 15.53 -15.50
N GLU A 60 14.42 15.85 -16.73
CA GLU A 60 13.51 15.90 -17.89
C GLU A 60 12.95 14.53 -18.27
N THR A 61 13.64 13.45 -17.90
CA THR A 61 13.27 12.08 -18.28
C THR A 61 13.10 11.20 -17.05
N ASP A 62 12.11 10.33 -17.07
CA ASP A 62 11.89 9.36 -15.99
C ASP A 62 13.07 8.40 -15.81
N VAL A 63 13.82 8.12 -16.88
CA VAL A 63 15.05 7.31 -16.80
C VAL A 63 16.09 7.98 -15.91
N GLU A 64 16.35 9.27 -16.13
CA GLU A 64 17.30 10.03 -15.32
C GLU A 64 16.81 10.20 -13.88
N ARG A 65 15.51 10.49 -13.70
CA ARG A 65 14.87 10.58 -12.37
C ARG A 65 15.02 9.28 -11.60
N GLN A 66 14.71 8.15 -12.24
CA GLN A 66 14.83 6.82 -11.66
C GLN A 66 16.28 6.51 -11.29
N GLN A 67 17.23 6.82 -12.17
CA GLN A 67 18.65 6.60 -11.91
C GLN A 67 19.16 7.43 -10.73
N ALA A 68 18.74 8.69 -10.62
CA ALA A 68 19.07 9.54 -9.47
C ALA A 68 18.49 8.97 -8.18
N ALA A 69 17.22 8.55 -8.22
CA ALA A 69 16.54 7.93 -7.10
C ALA A 69 17.21 6.60 -6.66
N ASP A 70 17.70 5.80 -7.61
CA ASP A 70 18.45 4.56 -7.33
C ASP A 70 19.83 4.85 -6.73
N ALA A 71 20.55 5.87 -7.22
CA ALA A 71 21.81 6.30 -6.64
C ALA A 71 21.64 6.75 -5.18
N MET A 72 20.56 7.47 -4.87
CA MET A 72 20.22 7.80 -3.48
C MET A 72 20.06 6.54 -2.63
N MET A 73 19.35 5.51 -3.13
CA MET A 73 19.15 4.27 -2.37
C MET A 73 20.47 3.58 -2.02
N ASN A 74 21.46 3.61 -2.91
CA ASN A 74 22.78 3.04 -2.64
C ASN A 74 23.50 3.79 -1.52
N ILE A 75 23.44 5.13 -1.51
CA ILE A 75 24.04 5.95 -0.45
C ILE A 75 23.34 5.65 0.89
N PHE A 76 22.01 5.56 0.89
CA PHE A 76 21.22 5.30 2.09
C PHE A 76 21.53 3.96 2.77
N GLN A 77 22.03 2.96 2.05
CA GLN A 77 22.42 1.67 2.66
C GLN A 77 23.39 1.86 3.84
N TYR A 78 24.24 2.87 3.79
CA TYR A 78 25.25 3.18 4.80
C TYR A 78 24.79 4.22 5.84
N CYS A 79 23.62 4.83 5.68
CA CYS A 79 23.08 5.83 6.59
C CYS A 79 22.45 5.22 7.86
N GLN A 80 22.36 6.02 8.93
CA GLN A 80 21.71 5.61 10.18
C GLN A 80 20.17 5.57 10.03
N THR A 81 19.50 4.83 10.93
CA THR A 81 18.04 4.59 10.90
C THR A 81 17.24 5.90 10.90
N ASP A 82 17.64 6.88 11.70
CA ASP A 82 17.02 8.21 11.79
C ASP A 82 17.08 8.97 10.46
N VAL A 83 18.23 8.92 9.78
CA VAL A 83 18.41 9.52 8.44
C VAL A 83 17.45 8.87 7.44
N LEU A 84 17.32 7.55 7.45
CA LEU A 84 16.38 6.84 6.57
C LEU A 84 14.93 7.26 6.81
N ILE A 85 14.53 7.42 8.08
CA ILE A 85 13.18 7.84 8.46
C ILE A 85 12.90 9.26 7.98
N ILE A 86 13.80 10.20 8.23
CA ILE A 86 13.66 11.61 7.83
C ILE A 86 13.52 11.70 6.30
N TRP A 87 14.41 11.03 5.57
CA TRP A 87 14.37 11.05 4.11
C TRP A 87 13.14 10.32 3.55
N GLY A 88 12.74 9.19 4.14
CA GLY A 88 11.50 8.50 3.79
C GLY A 88 10.28 9.41 3.93
N GLN A 89 10.17 10.16 5.02
CA GLN A 89 9.08 11.11 5.24
C GLN A 89 9.09 12.26 4.21
N ASN A 90 10.26 12.82 3.93
CA ASN A 90 10.40 13.88 2.94
C ASN A 90 10.00 13.40 1.54
N LEU A 91 10.46 12.23 1.13
CA LEU A 91 10.10 11.64 -0.17
C LEU A 91 8.61 11.32 -0.24
N ALA A 92 8.01 10.76 0.82
CA ALA A 92 6.59 10.45 0.86
C ALA A 92 5.70 11.71 0.74
N ALA A 93 6.07 12.79 1.44
CA ALA A 93 5.35 14.05 1.36
C ALA A 93 5.38 14.65 -0.05
N LYS A 94 6.58 14.67 -0.66
CA LYS A 94 6.75 15.14 -2.05
C LYS A 94 6.00 14.25 -3.04
N ALA A 95 6.10 12.93 -2.89
CA ALA A 95 5.40 11.96 -3.71
C ALA A 95 3.89 12.18 -3.69
N LYS A 96 3.31 12.36 -2.51
CA LYS A 96 1.88 12.64 -2.35
C LYS A 96 1.46 13.96 -2.99
N SER A 97 2.26 15.01 -2.84
CA SER A 97 1.94 16.34 -3.40
C SER A 97 1.96 16.38 -4.93
N LYS A 98 2.82 15.55 -5.55
CA LYS A 98 3.03 15.51 -7.01
C LYS A 98 2.38 14.30 -7.69
N ASN A 99 1.76 13.39 -6.93
CA ASN A 99 1.32 12.08 -7.39
C ASN A 99 2.45 11.31 -8.11
N ASP A 100 3.63 11.28 -7.48
CA ASP A 100 4.89 10.80 -8.08
C ASP A 100 5.23 9.38 -7.59
N GLU A 101 5.04 8.41 -8.48
CA GLU A 101 5.20 6.97 -8.19
C GLU A 101 6.65 6.57 -7.88
N ILE A 102 7.64 7.21 -8.53
CA ILE A 102 9.07 6.92 -8.30
C ILE A 102 9.41 7.26 -6.85
N LEU A 103 9.08 8.48 -6.42
CA LEU A 103 9.36 8.94 -5.07
C LEU A 103 8.53 8.18 -4.03
N PHE A 104 7.28 7.82 -4.36
CA PHE A 104 6.46 6.99 -3.48
C PHE A 104 7.13 5.64 -3.22
N THR A 105 7.58 4.97 -4.29
CA THR A 105 8.28 3.69 -4.21
C THR A 105 9.57 3.82 -3.39
N LYS A 106 10.36 4.87 -3.61
CA LYS A 106 11.60 5.08 -2.85
C LYS A 106 11.36 5.39 -1.39
N SER A 107 10.36 6.21 -1.06
CA SER A 107 10.00 6.50 0.33
C SER A 107 9.69 5.22 1.11
N ARG A 108 8.97 4.29 0.48
CA ARG A 108 8.67 2.97 1.05
C ARG A 108 9.91 2.12 1.24
N MET A 109 10.79 2.05 0.23
CA MET A 109 12.06 1.33 0.34
C MET A 109 12.91 1.85 1.52
N LEU A 110 12.90 3.16 1.77
CA LEU A 110 13.60 3.74 2.92
C LEU A 110 12.97 3.33 4.25
N PHE A 111 11.64 3.31 4.36
CA PHE A 111 10.98 2.81 5.56
C PHE A 111 11.25 1.32 5.81
N GLU A 112 11.30 0.49 4.76
CA GLU A 112 11.66 -0.93 4.88
C GLU A 112 13.13 -1.13 5.30
N ALA A 113 14.04 -0.33 4.76
CA ALA A 113 15.44 -0.34 5.17
C ALA A 113 15.59 0.11 6.64
N ALA A 114 14.86 1.15 7.03
CA ALA A 114 14.82 1.62 8.42
C ALA A 114 14.25 0.56 9.36
N GLU A 115 13.19 -0.16 8.95
CA GLU A 115 12.59 -1.23 9.76
C GLU A 115 13.61 -2.33 10.03
N LYS A 116 14.28 -2.82 8.98
CA LYS A 116 15.32 -3.86 9.12
C LYS A 116 16.45 -3.43 10.05
N LYS A 117 16.85 -2.15 10.01
CA LYS A 117 17.88 -1.63 10.91
C LYS A 117 17.39 -1.51 12.35
N ALA A 118 16.18 -1.00 12.56
CA ALA A 118 15.56 -0.93 13.88
C ALA A 118 15.36 -2.34 14.49
N GLU A 119 15.06 -3.34 13.66
CA GLU A 119 14.97 -4.75 14.06
C GLU A 119 16.32 -5.28 14.55
N ALA A 120 17.38 -5.06 13.77
CA ALA A 120 18.74 -5.43 14.17
C ALA A 120 19.22 -4.71 15.45
N GLN A 121 18.71 -3.50 15.69
CA GLN A 121 19.00 -2.69 16.88
C GLN A 121 18.09 -3.00 18.07
N GLN A 122 17.09 -3.87 17.91
CA GLN A 122 16.06 -4.18 18.92
C GLN A 122 15.30 -2.93 19.43
N ASP A 123 15.13 -1.92 18.58
CA ASP A 123 14.40 -0.69 18.91
C ASP A 123 12.89 -0.88 18.68
N ALA A 124 12.22 -1.42 19.71
CA ALA A 124 10.80 -1.73 19.66
C ALA A 124 9.91 -0.51 19.36
N ASN A 125 10.25 0.67 19.90
CA ASN A 125 9.44 1.88 19.70
C ASN A 125 9.51 2.35 18.24
N THR A 126 10.71 2.36 17.67
CA THR A 126 10.90 2.72 16.26
C THR A 126 10.25 1.69 15.33
N LEU A 127 10.34 0.40 15.65
CA LEU A 127 9.69 -0.67 14.88
C LEU A 127 8.17 -0.50 14.80
N VAL A 128 7.49 -0.27 15.93
CA VAL A 128 6.04 -0.07 15.95
C VAL A 128 5.65 1.13 15.07
N SER A 129 6.37 2.25 15.18
CA SER A 129 6.11 3.44 14.36
C SER A 129 6.32 3.18 12.86
N LEU A 130 7.40 2.47 12.49
CA LEU A 130 7.69 2.15 11.09
C LEU A 130 6.68 1.18 10.49
N ARG A 131 6.26 0.16 11.25
CA ARG A 131 5.26 -0.82 10.81
C ARG A 131 3.89 -0.19 10.57
N HIS A 132 3.46 0.74 11.43
CA HIS A 132 2.25 1.54 11.19
C HIS A 132 2.35 2.32 9.87
N ARG A 133 3.47 3.03 9.65
CA ARG A 133 3.70 3.79 8.41
C ARG A 133 3.73 2.90 7.17
N LEU A 134 4.36 1.74 7.26
CA LEU A 134 4.42 0.78 6.14
C LEU A 134 3.02 0.20 5.86
N ALA A 135 2.25 -0.16 6.88
CA ALA A 135 0.88 -0.64 6.72
C ALA A 135 0.01 0.39 6.00
N ASP A 136 0.07 1.66 6.44
CA ASP A 136 -0.64 2.77 5.82
C ASP A 136 -0.19 3.01 4.37
N ALA A 137 1.13 3.10 4.13
CA ALA A 137 1.67 3.35 2.79
C ALA A 137 1.29 2.26 1.78
N TYR A 138 1.30 0.99 2.21
CA TYR A 138 0.87 -0.13 1.38
C TYR A 138 -0.65 -0.13 1.15
N SER A 139 -1.43 0.21 2.18
CA SER A 139 -2.89 0.31 2.07
C SER A 139 -3.32 1.43 1.11
N ASP A 140 -2.71 2.61 1.24
CA ASP A 140 -2.99 3.80 0.42
C ASP A 140 -2.68 3.57 -1.06
N THR A 141 -1.73 2.69 -1.38
CA THR A 141 -1.38 2.28 -2.75
C THR A 141 -2.08 1.00 -3.22
N MET A 142 -3.11 0.56 -2.49
CA MET A 142 -3.89 -0.64 -2.82
C MET A 142 -3.05 -1.94 -2.88
N LEU A 143 -1.87 -1.93 -2.26
CA LEU A 143 -1.00 -3.09 -2.12
C LEU A 143 -1.38 -3.83 -0.84
N TYR A 144 -2.55 -4.45 -0.89
CA TYR A 144 -3.22 -5.00 0.28
C TYR A 144 -2.50 -6.18 0.93
N VAL A 145 -1.76 -7.00 0.17
CA VAL A 145 -1.05 -8.17 0.72
C VAL A 145 0.09 -7.75 1.65
N PRO A 146 1.02 -6.87 1.24
CA PRO A 146 1.98 -6.28 2.16
C PRO A 146 1.34 -5.51 3.32
N ALA A 147 0.25 -4.77 3.09
CA ALA A 147 -0.45 -4.06 4.16
C ALA A 147 -0.96 -5.03 5.24
N ALA A 148 -1.54 -6.17 4.84
CA ALA A 148 -2.02 -7.21 5.74
C ALA A 148 -0.88 -7.80 6.59
N LYS A 149 0.32 -7.99 6.02
CA LYS A 149 1.50 -8.43 6.77
C LYS A 149 1.79 -7.48 7.94
N TYR A 150 1.89 -6.18 7.68
CA TYR A 150 2.23 -5.19 8.72
C TYR A 150 1.12 -5.01 9.75
N TYR A 151 -0.15 -4.94 9.33
CA TYR A 151 -1.26 -4.91 10.28
C TYR A 151 -1.33 -6.17 11.15
N GLY A 152 -1.02 -7.35 10.58
CA GLY A 152 -0.93 -8.60 11.33
C GLY A 152 0.16 -8.57 12.39
N MET A 153 1.37 -8.06 12.07
CA MET A 153 2.46 -7.89 13.03
C MET A 153 2.07 -6.92 14.17
N LEU A 154 1.50 -5.76 13.83
CA LEU A 154 1.04 -4.79 14.83
C LEU A 154 -0.03 -5.38 15.75
N LEU A 155 -0.96 -6.17 15.20
CA LEU A 155 -2.03 -6.80 15.97
C LEU A 155 -1.52 -7.88 16.94
N GLN A 156 -0.37 -8.49 16.67
CA GLN A 156 0.24 -9.48 17.58
C GLN A 156 0.84 -8.82 18.83
N ASP A 157 1.40 -7.61 18.67
CA ASP A 157 2.16 -6.93 19.72
C ASP A 157 1.30 -5.92 20.53
N VAL A 158 0.12 -5.56 20.02
CA VAL A 158 -0.75 -4.54 20.64
C VAL A 158 -1.41 -5.02 21.93
N SER A 159 -1.30 -4.21 22.99
CA SER A 159 -1.95 -4.45 24.28
C SER A 159 -3.18 -3.56 24.52
N ASP A 160 -3.24 -2.38 23.90
CA ASP A 160 -4.40 -1.48 24.02
C ASP A 160 -5.63 -2.09 23.31
N PRO A 161 -6.75 -2.34 24.01
CA PRO A 161 -7.96 -2.88 23.40
C PRO A 161 -8.54 -2.00 22.28
N ASN A 162 -8.42 -0.66 22.39
CA ASN A 162 -8.95 0.25 21.38
C ASN A 162 -8.13 0.18 20.09
N GLU A 163 -6.80 0.25 20.22
CA GLU A 163 -5.89 0.06 19.08
C GLU A 163 -6.04 -1.35 18.49
N LYS A 164 -6.24 -2.39 19.31
CA LYS A 164 -6.50 -3.75 18.86
C LYS A 164 -7.74 -3.85 17.98
N GLU A 165 -8.85 -3.22 18.36
CA GLU A 165 -10.07 -3.17 17.56
C GLU A 165 -9.81 -2.46 16.22
N THR A 166 -9.09 -1.34 16.23
CA THR A 166 -8.74 -0.61 15.00
C THR A 166 -7.82 -1.40 14.08
N LEU A 167 -6.78 -2.03 14.60
CA LEU A 167 -5.87 -2.88 13.82
C LEU A 167 -6.61 -4.10 13.26
N THR A 168 -7.53 -4.69 14.02
CA THR A 168 -8.38 -5.80 13.55
C THR A 168 -9.25 -5.36 12.37
N ALA A 169 -9.90 -4.20 12.46
CA ALA A 169 -10.73 -3.67 11.39
C ALA A 169 -9.91 -3.33 10.13
N ARG A 170 -8.74 -2.70 10.30
CA ARG A 170 -7.83 -2.39 9.19
C ARG A 170 -7.29 -3.66 8.51
N LEU A 171 -6.88 -4.67 9.30
CA LEU A 171 -6.46 -5.97 8.78
C LEU A 171 -7.59 -6.66 8.02
N LEU A 172 -8.82 -6.59 8.50
CA LEU A 172 -9.99 -7.11 7.81
C LEU A 172 -10.17 -6.43 6.45
N ASP A 173 -10.15 -5.08 6.40
CA ASP A 173 -10.34 -4.31 5.17
C ASP A 173 -9.30 -4.65 4.10
N VAL A 174 -8.01 -4.72 4.47
CA VAL A 174 -6.97 -5.10 3.51
C VAL A 174 -7.07 -6.57 3.11
N ASN A 175 -7.50 -7.49 3.98
CA ASN A 175 -7.69 -8.89 3.60
C ASN A 175 -8.84 -9.05 2.58
N ILE A 176 -9.99 -8.40 2.80
CA ILE A 176 -11.12 -8.50 1.86
C ILE A 176 -10.80 -7.82 0.51
N ARG A 177 -10.16 -6.64 0.53
CA ARG A 177 -9.74 -5.91 -0.68
C ARG A 177 -8.57 -6.57 -1.40
N GLY A 178 -7.69 -7.24 -0.67
CA GLY A 178 -6.60 -8.07 -1.22
C GLY A 178 -7.04 -9.44 -1.73
N GLY A 179 -8.26 -9.88 -1.40
CA GLY A 179 -8.80 -11.16 -1.86
C GLY A 179 -8.36 -12.34 -0.99
N GLN A 180 -7.84 -12.05 0.19
CA GLN A 180 -7.44 -13.01 1.21
C GLN A 180 -8.67 -13.47 2.01
N ILE A 181 -9.60 -14.14 1.33
CA ILE A 181 -10.92 -14.49 1.88
C ILE A 181 -10.80 -15.37 3.12
N GLU A 182 -9.91 -16.37 3.10
CA GLU A 182 -9.72 -17.28 4.24
C GLU A 182 -9.10 -16.57 5.44
N SER A 183 -8.15 -15.65 5.22
CA SER A 183 -7.59 -14.82 6.30
C SER A 183 -8.64 -13.89 6.90
N ALA A 184 -9.52 -13.29 6.08
CA ALA A 184 -10.65 -12.50 6.56
C ALA A 184 -11.65 -13.35 7.37
N LYS A 185 -11.98 -14.56 6.88
CA LYS A 185 -12.85 -15.51 7.58
C LYS A 185 -12.26 -15.90 8.94
N GLN A 186 -10.99 -16.28 8.99
CA GLN A 186 -10.31 -16.65 10.23
C GLN A 186 -10.26 -15.49 11.23
N LEU A 187 -10.01 -14.27 10.75
CA LEU A 187 -10.00 -13.09 11.61
C LEU A 187 -11.37 -12.85 12.25
N LEU A 188 -12.45 -12.94 11.47
CA LEU A 188 -13.81 -12.79 11.99
C LEU A 188 -14.21 -13.93 12.93
N THR A 189 -13.80 -15.17 12.65
CA THR A 189 -13.96 -16.28 13.59
C THR A 189 -13.31 -15.96 14.93
N ASN A 190 -12.07 -15.45 14.92
CA ASN A 190 -11.37 -15.08 16.15
C ASN A 190 -12.07 -13.93 16.90
N VAL A 191 -12.63 -12.95 16.18
CA VAL A 191 -13.42 -11.88 16.82
C VAL A 191 -14.68 -12.46 17.46
N LEU A 192 -15.41 -13.32 16.76
CA LEU A 192 -16.62 -13.98 17.27
C LEU A 192 -16.35 -14.87 18.49
N LEU A 193 -15.14 -15.45 18.61
CA LEU A 193 -14.75 -16.18 19.82
C LEU A 193 -14.67 -15.27 21.06
N THR A 194 -14.51 -13.95 20.88
CA THR A 194 -14.43 -12.98 21.99
C THR A 194 -15.78 -12.34 22.34
N GLY A 195 -16.78 -12.43 21.46
CA GLY A 195 -18.11 -11.86 21.67
C GLY A 195 -18.88 -11.64 20.38
N ASP A 196 -20.15 -11.23 20.51
CA ASP A 196 -20.98 -10.87 19.36
C ASP A 196 -20.45 -9.62 18.63
N ILE A 197 -20.80 -9.49 17.36
CA ILE A 197 -20.44 -8.37 16.51
C ILE A 197 -21.71 -7.57 16.21
N ASP A 198 -21.82 -6.39 16.81
CA ASP A 198 -22.86 -5.41 16.50
C ASP A 198 -22.38 -4.37 15.45
N GLU A 199 -23.30 -3.49 15.04
CA GLU A 199 -23.05 -2.45 14.04
C GLU A 199 -22.06 -1.36 14.48
N ASN A 200 -21.78 -1.23 15.78
CA ASN A 200 -20.83 -0.25 16.31
C ASN A 200 -19.40 -0.76 16.29
N ARG A 201 -19.18 -2.08 16.15
CA ARG A 201 -17.85 -2.67 15.98
C ARG A 201 -17.22 -2.21 14.67
N GLN A 202 -15.93 -1.86 14.71
CA GLN A 202 -15.25 -1.32 13.52
C GLN A 202 -15.18 -2.37 12.40
N VAL A 203 -15.07 -3.66 12.74
CA VAL A 203 -15.12 -4.76 11.77
C VAL A 203 -16.47 -4.85 11.03
N ALA A 204 -17.59 -4.54 11.69
CA ALA A 204 -18.90 -4.53 11.07
C ALA A 204 -19.02 -3.35 10.09
N GLN A 205 -18.53 -2.17 10.48
CA GLN A 205 -18.50 -0.98 9.64
C GLN A 205 -17.67 -1.18 8.37
N VAL A 206 -16.52 -1.87 8.47
CA VAL A 206 -15.69 -2.23 7.31
C VAL A 206 -16.46 -3.12 6.34
N LEU A 207 -17.14 -4.16 6.84
CA LEU A 207 -17.93 -5.07 6.00
C LEU A 207 -19.14 -4.36 5.38
N ASP A 208 -19.87 -3.56 6.17
CA ASP A 208 -20.99 -2.75 5.70
C ASP A 208 -20.58 -1.83 4.54
N LYS A 209 -19.46 -1.11 4.70
CA LYS A 209 -18.90 -0.26 3.65
C LYS A 209 -18.49 -1.09 2.44
N TYR A 210 -17.74 -2.17 2.63
CA TYR A 210 -17.26 -3.00 1.53
C TYR A 210 -18.40 -3.58 0.70
N PHE A 211 -19.42 -4.17 1.32
CA PHE A 211 -20.55 -4.76 0.60
C PHE A 211 -21.43 -3.68 -0.06
N SER A 212 -21.56 -2.51 0.56
CA SER A 212 -22.26 -1.38 -0.06
C SER A 212 -21.55 -0.86 -1.31
N ASP A 213 -20.22 -0.71 -1.26
CA ASP A 213 -19.40 -0.22 -2.37
C ASP A 213 -19.25 -1.28 -3.51
N ASN A 214 -19.57 -2.55 -3.23
CA ASN A 214 -19.35 -3.68 -4.15
C ASN A 214 -20.63 -4.48 -4.44
N ARG A 215 -21.77 -3.81 -4.37
CA ARG A 215 -23.09 -4.34 -4.77
C ARG A 215 -23.09 -5.00 -6.14
N GLY A 216 -23.77 -6.14 -6.25
CA GLY A 216 -23.85 -6.95 -7.47
C GLY A 216 -22.55 -7.60 -7.97
N LYS A 217 -21.40 -7.38 -7.32
CA LYS A 217 -20.12 -7.96 -7.77
C LYS A 217 -19.96 -9.41 -7.28
N GLU A 218 -19.62 -10.33 -8.19
CA GLU A 218 -19.42 -11.76 -7.86
C GLU A 218 -18.39 -11.97 -6.75
N ARG A 219 -17.32 -11.18 -6.73
CA ARG A 219 -16.31 -11.22 -5.67
C ARG A 219 -16.90 -10.91 -4.28
N ALA A 220 -17.77 -9.90 -4.20
CA ALA A 220 -18.45 -9.55 -2.95
C ALA A 220 -19.39 -10.68 -2.51
N ALA A 221 -20.12 -11.29 -3.45
CA ALA A 221 -20.97 -12.45 -3.16
C ALA A 221 -20.15 -13.67 -2.66
N LYS A 222 -18.97 -13.92 -3.22
CA LYS A 222 -18.05 -14.98 -2.75
C LYS A 222 -17.55 -14.72 -1.34
N ILE A 223 -17.14 -13.49 -1.04
CA ILE A 223 -16.69 -13.09 0.30
C ILE A 223 -17.84 -13.25 1.31
N LEU A 224 -19.03 -12.74 0.99
CA LEU A 224 -20.21 -12.87 1.85
C LEU A 224 -20.56 -14.34 2.13
N ARG A 225 -20.54 -15.20 1.11
CA ARG A 225 -20.76 -16.65 1.30
C ARG A 225 -19.73 -17.26 2.25
N SER A 226 -18.45 -16.94 2.09
CA SER A 226 -17.39 -17.46 2.96
C SER A 226 -17.55 -17.00 4.40
N ILE A 227 -17.79 -15.71 4.63
CA ILE A 227 -17.98 -15.15 5.98
C ILE A 227 -19.27 -15.69 6.62
N ALA A 228 -20.35 -15.82 5.87
CA ALA A 228 -21.61 -16.40 6.38
C ALA A 228 -21.52 -17.91 6.65
N SER A 229 -20.43 -18.58 6.24
CA SER A 229 -20.15 -19.99 6.53
C SER A 229 -19.28 -20.20 7.78
N ILE A 230 -19.03 -19.15 8.57
CA ILE A 230 -18.38 -19.29 9.87
C ILE A 230 -19.28 -20.13 10.78
N GLU A 231 -18.76 -21.26 11.25
CA GLU A 231 -19.48 -22.16 12.15
C GLU A 231 -19.50 -21.57 13.56
N ILE A 232 -20.70 -21.42 14.11
CA ILE A 232 -20.94 -20.88 15.45
C ILE A 232 -21.65 -21.96 16.25
N ALA A 233 -21.01 -22.48 17.30
CA ALA A 233 -21.53 -23.61 18.08
C ALA A 233 -22.88 -23.33 18.77
N LYS A 234 -23.15 -22.07 19.14
CA LYS A 234 -24.39 -21.61 19.77
C LYS A 234 -24.91 -20.33 19.09
N PRO A 235 -25.53 -20.42 17.90
CA PRO A 235 -25.92 -19.24 17.11
C PRO A 235 -26.81 -18.24 17.87
N GLN A 236 -27.62 -18.73 18.83
CA GLN A 236 -28.48 -17.91 19.69
C GLN A 236 -27.71 -16.90 20.56
N ASN A 237 -26.40 -17.11 20.79
CA ASN A 237 -25.55 -16.18 21.52
C ASN A 237 -25.02 -15.04 20.63
N TYR A 238 -25.30 -15.07 19.33
CA TYR A 238 -24.79 -14.12 18.33
C TYR A 238 -25.93 -13.49 17.50
N PRO A 239 -26.95 -12.91 18.14
CA PRO A 239 -28.10 -12.33 17.43
C PRO A 239 -27.69 -11.16 16.53
N GLN A 240 -26.72 -10.32 16.92
CA GLN A 240 -26.32 -9.16 16.13
C GLN A 240 -25.57 -9.57 14.87
N TRP A 241 -24.63 -10.53 15.00
CA TRP A 241 -23.97 -11.11 13.84
C TRP A 241 -24.96 -11.71 12.83
N THR A 242 -25.97 -12.43 13.33
CA THR A 242 -27.01 -13.03 12.49
C THR A 242 -27.80 -11.98 11.73
N LEU A 243 -28.15 -10.85 12.38
CA LEU A 243 -28.83 -9.72 11.75
C LEU A 243 -27.96 -9.05 10.68
N LEU A 244 -26.67 -8.84 10.94
CA LEU A 244 -25.73 -8.27 9.97
C LEU A 244 -25.59 -9.16 8.72
N ILE A 245 -25.45 -10.48 8.90
CA ILE A 245 -25.38 -11.43 7.77
C ILE A 245 -26.67 -11.38 6.94
N ALA A 246 -27.84 -11.32 7.59
CA ALA A 246 -29.12 -11.20 6.89
C ALA A 246 -29.20 -9.88 6.09
N LYS A 247 -28.80 -8.75 6.69
CA LYS A 247 -28.72 -7.43 6.04
C LYS A 247 -27.85 -7.49 4.79
N TRP A 248 -26.64 -8.06 4.88
CA TRP A 248 -25.73 -8.15 3.73
C TRP A 248 -26.25 -9.08 2.62
N ARG A 249 -26.93 -10.18 2.98
CA ARG A 249 -27.60 -11.06 2.00
C ARG A 249 -28.72 -10.36 1.24
N VAL A 250 -29.53 -9.56 1.93
CA VAL A 250 -30.59 -8.76 1.29
C VAL A 250 -29.99 -7.75 0.31
N MET A 251 -28.92 -7.06 0.70
CA MET A 251 -28.20 -6.16 -0.21
C MET A 251 -27.72 -6.89 -1.47
N ALA A 252 -27.09 -8.05 -1.33
CA ALA A 252 -26.64 -8.83 -2.47
C ALA A 252 -27.78 -9.33 -3.39
N ALA A 253 -28.94 -9.68 -2.83
CA ALA A 253 -30.07 -10.24 -3.58
C ALA A 253 -30.90 -9.19 -4.34
N ASN A 254 -31.10 -8.00 -3.76
CA ASN A 254 -31.89 -6.94 -4.38
C ASN A 254 -31.23 -6.39 -5.66
N ASP A 255 -29.89 -6.39 -5.71
CA ASP A 255 -29.16 -5.93 -6.90
C ASP A 255 -29.17 -6.96 -8.03
N ALA A 256 -29.23 -8.26 -7.72
CA ALA A 256 -29.39 -9.32 -8.72
C ALA A 256 -30.74 -9.21 -9.45
N LYS A 257 -31.81 -8.84 -8.73
CA LYS A 257 -33.13 -8.59 -9.31
C LYS A 257 -33.21 -7.30 -10.13
N ALA A 258 -32.42 -6.28 -9.78
CA ALA A 258 -32.33 -5.04 -10.56
C ALA A 258 -31.52 -5.19 -11.86
N ALA A 259 -30.65 -6.20 -11.94
CA ALA A 259 -29.82 -6.50 -13.10
C ALA A 259 -30.51 -7.41 -14.15
N GLU A 260 -31.67 -8.00 -13.83
CA GLU A 260 -32.52 -8.64 -14.84
C GLU A 260 -33.22 -7.54 -15.66
N PRO A 261 -32.92 -7.36 -16.97
CA PRO A 261 -33.72 -6.48 -17.79
C PRO A 261 -35.15 -7.01 -17.79
N ASN A 262 -36.10 -6.10 -17.60
CA ASN A 262 -37.53 -6.34 -17.56
C ASN A 262 -38.03 -6.88 -18.92
N SER A 263 -37.66 -8.12 -19.28
CA SER A 263 -38.25 -8.85 -20.37
C SER A 263 -39.51 -9.50 -19.82
N LEU A 264 -40.63 -8.81 -19.97
CA LEU A 264 -41.92 -9.34 -20.45
C LEU A 264 -43.03 -8.35 -20.12
N ALA A 265 -43.39 -7.53 -21.11
CA ALA A 265 -44.74 -6.98 -21.23
C ALA A 265 -45.05 -6.70 -22.71
N VAL A 266 -45.16 -7.75 -23.52
CA VAL A 266 -46.08 -7.74 -24.65
C VAL A 266 -46.81 -9.08 -24.64
N THR A 267 -47.88 -9.14 -23.85
CA THR A 267 -48.96 -10.11 -24.05
C THR A 267 -49.89 -9.58 -25.14
N ASP A 268 -50.15 -10.47 -26.08
CA ASP A 268 -51.09 -10.44 -27.20
C ASP A 268 -52.30 -9.51 -27.08
N SER A 269 -52.59 -8.82 -28.19
CA SER A 269 -53.95 -8.56 -28.67
C SER A 269 -53.91 -8.12 -30.13
N ASN A 270 -54.24 -9.03 -31.06
CA ASN A 270 -55.35 -8.76 -31.96
C ASN A 270 -55.80 -10.00 -32.75
N SER A 271 -56.99 -10.43 -32.38
CA SER A 271 -57.89 -11.32 -33.07
C SER A 271 -58.25 -10.88 -34.49
N ALA A 272 -58.27 -11.86 -35.40
CA ALA A 272 -59.30 -12.14 -36.40
C ALA A 272 -59.75 -11.05 -37.41
N LYS A 273 -59.64 -11.39 -38.69
CA LYS A 273 -60.70 -11.37 -39.74
C LYS A 273 -60.09 -11.98 -41.03
N ALA A 274 -60.46 -13.21 -41.43
CA ALA A 274 -61.68 -13.59 -42.16
C ALA A 274 -61.78 -12.96 -43.57
N LYS A 275 -61.11 -13.54 -44.57
CA LYS A 275 -61.68 -14.29 -45.72
C LYS A 275 -60.57 -14.63 -46.71
#